data_AF-A0A0D3VGY5-F1
#
_entry.id   AF-A0A0D3VGY5-F1
#
_cell.length_a   1.000
_cell.length_b   1.000
_cell.length_c   1.000
_cell.angle_alpha   90.00
_cell.angle_beta   90.00
_cell.angle_gamma   90.00
#
_symmetry.space_group_name_H-M   'P 1'
#
loop_
_entity.id
_entity.type
_entity.pdbx_description
1 polymer ?
#
loop_
_entity_poly.entity_id
_entity_poly.type
_entity_poly.pdbx_seq_one_letter_code
_entity_poly.pdbx_strand_id
1 'polypeptide(L)'
;MEWLQASYDKKKNRSLELGVKAIDTLIKEGKTVSYRTVSDKSKVIDPEGIGIHQNTIRKNQELHNHFLQYRTTKVYNPRKRSSKPLDNDLDAFKHIKQDRDIDRVRQRYMQLTKPELVDLLIRMEQYIAYQNQHWLKSEFEKFINE
;
A
#
# COMPACT_ATOMS: atom_id res chain seq x y z
N MET A 1 24.73 34.79 -6.86
CA MET A 1 23.93 33.87 -6.06
C MET A 1 22.62 34.50 -5.59
N GLU A 2 22.61 35.75 -5.13
CA GLU A 2 21.39 36.44 -4.66
C GLU A 2 20.28 36.57 -5.72
N TRP A 3 20.62 36.85 -6.99
CA TRP A 3 19.62 36.98 -8.06
C TRP A 3 18.84 35.67 -8.30
N LEU A 4 19.49 34.52 -8.15
CA LEU A 4 18.90 33.20 -8.35
C LEU A 4 17.95 32.88 -7.18
N GLN A 5 18.37 33.18 -5.96
CA GLN A 5 17.55 33.01 -4.76
C GLN A 5 16.30 33.89 -4.82
N ALA A 6 16.45 35.18 -5.18
CA ALA A 6 15.33 36.09 -5.36
C ALA A 6 14.34 35.60 -6.44
N SER A 7 14.84 35.00 -7.53
CA SER A 7 13.97 34.39 -8.54
C SER A 7 13.21 33.17 -8.03
N TYR A 8 13.84 32.33 -7.20
CA TYR A 8 13.17 31.18 -6.58
C TYR A 8 12.10 31.63 -5.59
N ASP A 9 12.42 32.61 -4.74
CA ASP A 9 11.51 33.14 -3.74
C ASP A 9 10.30 33.82 -4.39
N LYS A 10 10.51 34.58 -5.48
CA LYS A 10 9.40 35.16 -6.26
C LYS A 10 8.45 34.10 -6.80
N LYS A 11 8.96 32.99 -7.35
CA LYS A 11 8.14 31.87 -7.85
C LYS A 11 7.42 31.15 -6.71
N LYS A 12 8.10 30.94 -5.57
CA LYS A 12 7.53 30.34 -4.37
C LYS A 12 6.36 31.19 -3.85
N ASN A 13 6.56 32.49 -3.69
CA ASN A 13 5.55 33.41 -3.17
C ASN A 13 4.35 33.54 -4.12
N ARG A 14 4.59 33.67 -5.43
CA ARG A 14 3.50 33.65 -6.44
C ARG A 14 2.65 32.40 -6.32
N SER A 15 3.27 31.23 -6.15
CA SER A 15 2.54 29.96 -6.00
C SER A 15 1.74 29.89 -4.71
N LEU A 16 2.28 30.45 -3.61
CA LEU A 16 1.61 30.52 -2.31
C LEU A 16 0.36 31.39 -2.40
N GLU A 17 0.49 32.62 -2.90
CA GLU A 17 -0.61 33.57 -3.00
C GLU A 17 -1.76 33.04 -3.86
N LEU A 18 -1.44 32.50 -5.06
CA LEU A 18 -2.45 31.91 -5.93
C LEU A 18 -3.10 30.67 -5.31
N GLY A 19 -2.32 29.84 -4.63
CA GLY A 19 -2.81 28.64 -3.96
C GLY A 19 -3.77 28.97 -2.83
N VAL A 20 -3.43 29.94 -1.98
CA VAL A 20 -4.28 30.41 -0.87
C VAL A 20 -5.58 31.00 -1.43
N LYS A 21 -5.50 31.92 -2.40
CA LYS A 21 -6.70 32.48 -3.06
C LYS A 21 -7.59 31.42 -3.68
N ALA A 22 -7.02 30.42 -4.33
CA ALA A 22 -7.76 29.31 -4.93
C ALA A 22 -8.48 28.48 -3.87
N ILE A 23 -7.81 28.17 -2.75
CA ILE A 23 -8.40 27.44 -1.62
C ILE A 23 -9.55 28.25 -1.01
N ASP A 24 -9.35 29.53 -0.71
CA ASP A 24 -10.38 30.40 -0.11
C ASP A 24 -11.61 30.53 -1.00
N THR A 25 -11.39 30.63 -2.31
CA THR A 25 -12.49 30.70 -3.28
C THR A 25 -13.25 29.38 -3.34
N LEU A 26 -12.56 28.23 -3.28
CA LEU A 26 -13.22 26.92 -3.22
C LEU A 26 -14.04 26.74 -1.94
N ILE A 27 -13.56 27.25 -0.80
CA ILE A 27 -14.28 27.25 0.48
C ILE A 27 -15.54 28.11 0.37
N LYS A 28 -15.42 29.34 -0.15
CA LYS A 28 -16.57 30.23 -0.36
C LYS A 28 -17.63 29.64 -1.30
N GLU A 29 -17.19 28.91 -2.33
CA GLU A 29 -18.08 28.21 -3.27
C GLU A 29 -18.64 26.88 -2.72
N GLY A 30 -18.24 26.46 -1.52
CA GLY A 30 -18.65 25.17 -0.93
C GLY A 30 -18.16 23.94 -1.72
N LYS A 31 -17.13 24.09 -2.54
CA LYS A 31 -16.59 23.01 -3.39
C LYS A 31 -15.53 22.20 -2.66
N THR A 32 -15.33 20.97 -3.11
CA THR A 32 -14.32 20.08 -2.54
C THR A 32 -12.90 20.63 -2.74
N VAL A 33 -12.18 20.84 -1.65
CA VAL A 33 -10.75 21.18 -1.63
C VAL A 33 -9.91 19.91 -1.81
N SER A 34 -9.33 19.76 -3.00
CA SER A 34 -8.43 18.68 -3.42
C SER A 34 -7.28 19.26 -4.22
N TYR A 35 -6.17 18.53 -4.39
CA TYR A 35 -5.05 19.01 -5.21
C TYR A 35 -5.47 19.40 -6.63
N ARG A 36 -6.36 18.60 -7.23
CA ARG A 36 -6.85 18.83 -8.59
C ARG A 36 -7.72 20.07 -8.67
N THR A 37 -8.72 20.19 -7.80
CA THR A 37 -9.62 21.34 -7.79
C THR A 37 -8.91 22.65 -7.47
N VAL A 38 -7.92 22.64 -6.57
CA VAL A 38 -7.08 23.81 -6.30
C VAL A 38 -6.23 24.18 -7.51
N SER A 39 -5.62 23.20 -8.19
CA SER A 39 -4.86 23.44 -9.42
C SER A 39 -5.73 24.02 -10.52
N ASP A 40 -6.90 23.44 -10.78
CA ASP A 40 -7.83 23.91 -11.81
C ASP A 40 -8.35 25.31 -11.48
N LYS A 41 -8.73 25.57 -10.22
CA LYS A 41 -9.20 26.88 -9.78
C LYS A 41 -8.11 27.95 -9.86
N SER A 42 -6.87 27.60 -9.52
CA SER A 42 -5.75 28.53 -9.60
C SER A 42 -5.48 28.99 -11.03
N LYS A 43 -5.67 28.14 -12.04
CA LYS A 43 -5.53 28.52 -13.46
C LYS A 43 -6.55 29.56 -13.90
N VAL A 44 -7.77 29.49 -13.36
CA VAL A 44 -8.84 30.44 -13.67
C VAL A 44 -8.61 31.80 -13.02
N ILE A 45 -8.01 31.82 -11.82
CA ILE A 45 -7.74 33.05 -11.06
C ILE A 45 -6.44 33.73 -11.53
N ASP A 46 -5.49 32.95 -12.03
CA ASP A 46 -4.19 33.43 -12.48
C ASP A 46 -4.32 34.31 -13.73
N PRO A 47 -3.90 35.59 -13.70
CA PRO A 47 -3.92 36.48 -14.87
C PRO A 47 -3.13 35.94 -16.07
N GLU A 48 -2.13 35.10 -15.84
CA GLU A 48 -1.31 34.48 -16.89
C GLU A 48 -1.90 33.16 -17.41
N GLY A 49 -2.94 32.62 -16.77
CA GLY A 49 -3.60 31.36 -17.13
C GLY A 49 -2.78 30.09 -16.85
N ILE A 50 -1.58 30.21 -16.28
CA ILE A 50 -0.67 29.09 -16.00
C ILE A 50 -1.13 28.30 -14.76
N GLY A 51 -1.57 29.01 -13.73
CA GLY A 51 -1.97 28.48 -12.43
C GLY A 51 -0.84 27.81 -11.67
N ILE A 52 -1.20 26.95 -10.71
CA ILE A 52 -0.26 26.11 -9.95
C ILE A 52 -0.50 24.63 -10.20
N HIS A 53 0.58 23.88 -10.36
CA HIS A 53 0.51 22.42 -10.50
C HIS A 53 0.32 21.73 -9.14
N GLN A 54 -0.30 20.55 -9.14
CA GLN A 54 -0.56 19.77 -7.92
C GLN A 54 0.71 19.48 -7.11
N ASN A 55 1.83 19.22 -7.80
CA ASN A 55 3.11 18.96 -7.14
C ASN A 55 3.67 20.20 -6.42
N THR A 56 3.36 21.40 -6.91
CA THR A 56 3.76 22.66 -6.28
C THR A 56 3.09 22.83 -4.93
N ILE A 57 1.81 22.44 -4.82
CA ILE A 57 1.05 22.42 -3.54
C ILE A 57 1.72 21.48 -2.53
N ARG A 58 2.34 20.38 -2.98
CA ARG A 58 3.02 19.42 -2.10
C ARG A 58 4.44 19.86 -1.71
N LYS A 59 5.15 20.53 -2.62
CA LYS A 59 6.55 20.94 -2.41
C LYS A 59 6.69 22.25 -1.64
N ASN A 60 5.77 23.19 -1.80
CA ASN A 60 5.78 24.43 -1.03
C ASN A 60 5.16 24.17 0.34
N GLN A 61 6.00 24.04 1.37
CA GLN A 61 5.58 23.63 2.71
C GLN A 61 4.48 24.52 3.31
N GLU A 62 4.57 25.84 3.12
CA GLU A 62 3.58 26.79 3.64
C GLU A 62 2.21 26.59 2.97
N LEU A 63 2.20 26.48 1.64
CA LEU A 63 0.99 26.21 0.88
C LEU A 63 0.42 24.82 1.21
N HIS A 64 1.29 23.83 1.40
CA HIS A 64 0.88 22.48 1.77
C HIS A 64 0.19 22.46 3.13
N ASN A 65 0.75 23.17 4.11
CA ASN A 65 0.19 23.27 5.46
C ASN A 65 -1.18 23.96 5.42
N HIS A 66 -1.30 25.06 4.68
CA HIS A 66 -2.58 25.75 4.48
C HIS A 66 -3.61 24.82 3.81
N PHE A 67 -3.20 24.07 2.78
CA PHE A 67 -4.06 23.11 2.11
C PHE A 67 -4.55 22.00 3.05
N LEU A 68 -3.68 21.47 3.92
CA LEU A 68 -4.05 20.40 4.86
C LEU A 68 -5.14 20.83 5.86
N GLN A 69 -5.17 22.10 6.26
CA GLN A 69 -6.19 22.62 7.18
C GLN A 69 -7.60 22.59 6.58
N TYR A 70 -7.73 22.83 5.27
CA TYR A 70 -9.03 22.95 4.59
C TYR A 70 -9.35 21.77 3.66
N ARG A 71 -8.49 20.76 3.61
CA ARG A 71 -8.68 19.59 2.75
C ARG A 71 -9.93 18.82 3.16
N THR A 72 -10.84 18.63 2.22
CA THR A 72 -12.09 17.87 2.41
C THR A 72 -11.99 16.41 1.97
N THR A 73 -10.95 16.07 1.22
CA THR A 73 -10.78 14.72 0.67
C THR A 73 -10.22 13.74 1.70
N LYS A 74 -10.88 12.61 1.92
CA LYS A 74 -10.39 11.53 2.79
C LYS A 74 -8.99 11.07 2.35
N VAL A 75 -8.14 10.74 3.33
CA VAL A 75 -6.85 10.09 3.06
C VAL A 75 -7.14 8.74 2.40
N TYR A 76 -6.54 8.50 1.23
CA TYR A 76 -6.65 7.22 0.56
C TYR A 76 -6.01 6.16 1.48
N ASN A 77 -6.83 5.25 2.00
CA ASN A 77 -6.36 4.10 2.75
C ASN A 77 -6.51 2.89 1.82
N PRO A 78 -5.40 2.33 1.29
CA PRO A 78 -5.49 1.14 0.47
C PRO A 78 -6.15 0.03 1.29
N ARG A 79 -7.16 -0.65 0.72
CA ARG A 79 -7.75 -1.83 1.37
C ARG A 79 -6.62 -2.81 1.64
N LYS A 80 -6.37 -3.11 2.92
CA LYS A 80 -5.50 -4.22 3.30
C LYS A 80 -6.09 -5.48 2.66
N ARG A 81 -5.30 -6.20 1.87
CA ARG A 81 -5.71 -7.53 1.39
C ARG A 81 -6.02 -8.37 2.64
N SER A 82 -7.09 -9.15 2.59
CA SER A 82 -7.39 -10.11 3.65
C SER A 82 -6.23 -11.09 3.74
N SER A 83 -5.34 -10.90 4.72
CA SER A 83 -4.41 -11.95 5.12
C SER A 83 -5.28 -13.03 5.76
N LYS A 84 -5.38 -14.18 5.11
CA LYS A 84 -5.93 -15.35 5.78
C LYS A 84 -4.82 -15.82 6.72
N PRO A 85 -5.04 -15.85 8.05
CA PRO A 85 -4.09 -16.51 8.92
C PRO A 85 -3.92 -17.94 8.40
N LEU A 86 -2.68 -18.32 8.11
CA LEU A 86 -2.31 -19.71 7.91
C LEU A 86 -2.53 -20.37 9.26
N ASP A 87 -3.73 -20.93 9.45
CA ASP A 87 -4.12 -21.61 10.68
C ASP A 87 -2.99 -22.59 11.07
N ASN A 88 -2.68 -22.63 12.36
CA ASN A 88 -1.44 -23.23 12.87
C ASN A 88 -1.47 -24.77 12.86
N ASP A 89 -2.37 -25.32 12.06
CA ASP A 89 -2.81 -26.69 12.15
C ASP A 89 -2.01 -27.55 11.19
N LEU A 90 -1.12 -28.38 11.75
CA LEU A 90 -0.40 -29.42 11.00
C LEU A 90 -1.37 -30.40 10.31
N ASP A 91 -2.66 -30.40 10.70
CA ASP A 91 -3.75 -31.14 10.05
C ASP A 91 -4.00 -30.73 8.60
N ALA A 92 -3.58 -29.52 8.20
CA ALA A 92 -3.63 -29.09 6.80
C ALA A 92 -2.81 -30.01 5.88
N PHE A 93 -1.75 -30.64 6.39
CA PHE A 93 -0.90 -31.55 5.61
C PHE A 93 -1.35 -33.02 5.65
N LYS A 94 -2.20 -33.41 6.61
CA LYS A 94 -2.72 -34.79 6.74
C LYS A 94 -3.62 -35.21 5.57
N HIS A 95 -4.36 -34.26 5.00
CA HIS A 95 -5.39 -34.53 3.98
C HIS A 95 -4.93 -34.22 2.56
N ILE A 96 -3.62 -34.25 2.32
CA ILE A 96 -3.05 -33.98 1.01
C ILE A 96 -3.33 -35.17 0.08
N LYS A 97 -4.18 -34.92 -0.93
CA LYS A 97 -4.44 -35.87 -2.01
C LYS A 97 -3.20 -36.08 -2.87
N GLN A 98 -2.95 -37.32 -3.31
CA GLN A 98 -1.85 -37.63 -4.23
C GLN A 98 -2.12 -37.10 -5.64
N ASP A 99 -3.37 -37.12 -6.09
CA ASP A 99 -3.88 -36.69 -7.41
C ASP A 99 -4.28 -35.20 -7.45
N ARG A 100 -3.60 -34.36 -6.66
CA ARG A 100 -3.92 -32.95 -6.54
C ARG A 100 -3.61 -32.17 -7.82
N ASP A 101 -4.58 -31.35 -8.24
CA ASP A 101 -4.46 -30.43 -9.37
C ASP A 101 -3.31 -29.42 -9.12
N ILE A 102 -2.22 -29.60 -9.87
CA ILE A 102 -0.97 -28.83 -9.73
C ILE A 102 -1.20 -27.36 -10.09
N ASP A 103 -2.00 -27.08 -11.11
CA ASP A 103 -2.23 -25.71 -11.56
C ASP A 103 -3.05 -24.92 -10.55
N ARG A 104 -4.05 -25.56 -9.95
CA ARG A 104 -4.83 -24.96 -8.87
C ARG A 104 -4.00 -24.71 -7.61
N VAL A 105 -3.08 -25.62 -7.28
CA VAL A 105 -2.14 -25.45 -6.16
C VAL A 105 -1.16 -24.31 -6.45
N ARG A 106 -0.59 -24.25 -7.66
CA ARG A 106 0.29 -23.17 -8.09
C ARG A 106 -0.40 -21.81 -7.99
N GLN A 107 -1.64 -21.70 -8.46
CA GLN A 107 -2.44 -20.47 -8.33
C GLN A 107 -2.63 -20.04 -6.88
N ARG A 108 -2.89 -21.00 -5.98
CA ARG A 108 -3.04 -20.72 -4.54
C ARG A 108 -1.74 -20.19 -3.93
N TYR A 109 -0.60 -20.78 -4.26
CA TYR A 109 0.70 -20.33 -3.75
C TYR A 109 1.10 -18.96 -4.29
N MET A 110 0.77 -18.64 -5.54
CA MET A 110 1.00 -17.31 -6.12
C MET A 110 0.18 -16.19 -5.47
N GLN A 111 -0.87 -16.52 -4.70
CA GLN A 111 -1.64 -15.54 -3.94
C GLN A 111 -1.00 -15.17 -2.60
N LEU A 112 -0.02 -15.96 -2.14
CA LEU A 112 0.68 -15.73 -0.88
C LEU A 112 1.80 -14.71 -1.06
N THR A 113 2.08 -13.97 0.00
CA THR A 113 3.28 -13.14 0.11
C THR A 113 4.51 -14.01 0.34
N LYS A 114 5.71 -13.44 0.08
CA LYS A 114 6.98 -14.16 0.29
C LYS A 114 7.12 -14.70 1.74
N PRO A 115 6.81 -13.94 2.80
CA PRO A 115 6.83 -14.47 4.17
C PRO A 115 5.87 -15.65 4.37
N GLU A 116 4.62 -15.52 3.90
CA GLU A 116 3.61 -16.59 4.01
C GLU A 116 4.04 -17.88 3.28
N LEU A 117 4.74 -17.75 2.16
CA LEU A 117 5.29 -18.90 1.42
C LEU A 117 6.46 -19.57 2.18
N VAL A 118 7.34 -18.77 2.80
CA VAL A 118 8.44 -19.30 3.61
C VAL A 118 7.90 -20.05 4.82
N ASP A 119 6.94 -19.47 5.53
CA ASP A 119 6.30 -20.13 6.68
C ASP A 119 5.62 -21.45 6.29
N LEU A 120 4.94 -21.47 5.13
CA LEU A 120 4.33 -22.68 4.60
C LEU A 120 5.35 -23.80 4.32
N LEU A 121 6.51 -23.44 3.74
CA LEU A 121 7.58 -24.41 3.44
C LEU A 121 8.19 -25.00 4.71
N ILE A 122 8.50 -24.16 5.70
CA ILE A 122 9.05 -24.60 6.99
C ILE A 122 8.10 -25.59 7.68
N ARG A 123 6.78 -25.30 7.67
CA ARG A 123 5.78 -26.21 8.25
C ARG A 123 5.69 -27.53 7.49
N MET A 124 5.81 -27.50 6.16
CA MET A 124 5.81 -28.71 5.34
C MET A 124 7.01 -29.60 5.66
N GLU A 125 8.21 -29.01 5.81
CA GLU A 125 9.42 -29.74 6.20
C GLU A 125 9.28 -30.38 7.58
N GLN A 126 8.77 -29.64 8.56
CA GLN A 126 8.50 -30.17 9.91
C GLN A 126 7.51 -31.33 9.89
N TYR A 127 6.44 -31.22 9.10
CA TYR A 127 5.46 -32.30 8.96
C TYR A 127 6.07 -33.56 8.33
N ILE A 128 6.85 -33.41 7.26
CA ILE A 128 7.54 -34.53 6.61
C ILE A 128 8.51 -35.20 7.58
N ALA A 129 9.31 -34.43 8.32
CA ALA A 129 10.24 -34.96 9.30
C ALA A 129 9.51 -35.75 10.40
N TYR A 130 8.40 -35.22 10.91
CA TYR A 130 7.56 -35.89 11.90
C TYR A 130 6.97 -37.21 11.38
N GLN A 131 6.38 -37.20 10.17
CA GLN A 131 5.81 -38.42 9.58
C GLN A 131 6.87 -39.50 9.32
N ASN A 132 8.06 -39.11 8.84
CA ASN A 132 9.16 -40.04 8.61
C ASN A 132 9.61 -40.73 9.92
N GLN A 133 9.73 -39.96 11.01
CA GLN A 133 10.05 -40.52 12.33
C GLN A 133 8.97 -41.49 12.83
N HIS A 134 7.70 -41.11 12.68
CA HIS A 134 6.57 -41.95 13.07
C HIS A 134 6.50 -43.25 12.25
N TRP A 135 6.70 -43.17 10.93
CA TRP A 135 6.73 -44.33 10.06
C TRP A 135 7.86 -45.29 10.45
N LEU A 136 9.09 -44.78 10.62
CA LEU A 136 10.24 -45.58 11.06
C LEU A 136 9.97 -46.29 12.39
N LYS A 137 9.44 -45.56 13.38
CA LYS A 137 9.10 -46.14 14.68
C LYS A 137 8.06 -47.26 14.55
N SER A 138 7.00 -47.03 13.78
CA SER A 138 5.95 -48.04 13.57
C SER A 138 6.47 -49.30 12.88
N GLU A 139 7.46 -49.16 12.00
CA GLU A 139 8.04 -50.30 11.31
C GLU A 139 8.93 -51.13 12.24
N PHE A 140 9.77 -50.48 13.07
CA PHE A 140 10.55 -51.18 14.10
C PHE A 140 9.65 -51.88 15.14
N GLU A 141 8.53 -51.28 15.54
CA GLU A 141 7.58 -51.89 16.46
C GLU A 141 6.91 -53.16 15.89
N LYS A 142 6.69 -53.24 14.58
CA LYS A 142 6.20 -54.47 13.94
C LYS A 142 7.24 -55.58 13.98
N PHE A 143 8.50 -55.26 13.69
CA PHE A 143 9.60 -56.23 13.72
C PHE A 143 9.91 -56.79 15.12
N ILE A 144 9.59 -56.05 16.19
CA ILE A 144 9.81 -56.52 17.58
C ILE A 144 8.65 -57.42 18.06
N ASN A 145 7.47 -57.33 17.44
CA ASN A 145 6.27 -58.08 17.84
C ASN A 145 5.98 -59.29 16.93
N GLU A 146 6.88 -59.62 15.99
CA GLU A 146 6.96 -60.91 15.27
C GLU A 146 7.91 -61.88 15.96
#